data_AF-A0A7V8SW51-F1
#
_entry.id   AF-A0A7V8SW51-F1
#
_cell.length_a   1.000
_cell.length_b   1.000
_cell.length_c   1.000
_cell.angle_alpha   90.00
_cell.angle_beta   90.00
_cell.angle_gamma   90.00
#
_symmetry.space_group_name_H-M   'P 1'
#
loop_
_entity.id
_entity.type
_entity.pdbx_description
1 polymer ?
#
loop_
_entity_poly.entity_id
_entity_poly.type
_entity_poly.pdbx_seq_one_letter_code
_entity_poly.pdbx_strand_id
1 'polypeptide(L)'
;MTCRHLFSILLPAAQTLVWAAPVYPQAFSGDTPVANKIATDSKRWSAARTPDGQPDLQGVWDAASMTPLERPLELGNKEFYTPQEMAAYEKKRAQDLNRDRRDGSADADLGRAYNEAWFDRGAHLASDRRTSRLIDPPNGRFPVMTPTAVTKYGDVHSWLA
;
A
#
# COMPACT_ATOMS: atom_id res chain seq x y z
N MET A 1 71.29 33.11 -12.19
CA MET A 1 70.28 32.66 -11.21
C MET A 1 68.96 33.32 -11.59
N THR A 2 68.11 32.56 -12.25
CA THR A 2 66.89 32.99 -12.94
C THR A 2 65.74 33.04 -11.94
N CYS A 3 65.23 34.24 -11.64
CA CYS A 3 64.04 34.42 -10.81
C CYS A 3 62.81 34.40 -11.70
N ARG A 4 61.89 33.48 -11.42
CA ARG A 4 60.70 33.17 -12.22
C ARG A 4 59.48 33.31 -11.30
N HIS A 5 58.39 33.82 -11.89
CA HIS A 5 56.98 33.74 -11.45
C HIS A 5 56.37 34.88 -10.64
N LEU A 6 55.11 35.28 -10.82
CA LEU A 6 54.12 35.32 -11.93
C LEU A 6 52.87 35.95 -11.29
N PHE A 7 52.28 36.93 -11.97
CA PHE A 7 50.88 37.39 -12.02
C PHE A 7 49.86 37.03 -10.91
N SER A 8 49.27 38.11 -10.36
CA SER A 8 48.04 38.20 -9.58
C SER A 8 46.78 37.87 -10.40
N ILE A 9 45.80 37.15 -9.82
CA ILE A 9 44.35 37.34 -10.09
C ILE A 9 43.55 37.09 -8.79
N LEU A 10 42.74 38.10 -8.44
CA LEU A 10 41.75 38.12 -7.35
C LEU A 10 40.58 37.15 -7.62
N LEU A 11 40.11 36.43 -6.59
CA LEU A 11 38.74 35.93 -6.52
C LEU A 11 37.94 36.76 -5.50
N PRO A 12 36.81 37.38 -5.87
CA PRO A 12 35.89 37.95 -4.90
C PRO A 12 35.07 36.83 -4.24
N ALA A 13 35.16 36.70 -2.92
CA ALA A 13 34.29 35.86 -2.13
C ALA A 13 32.87 36.48 -2.13
N ALA A 14 31.94 35.84 -2.85
CA ALA A 14 30.52 36.15 -2.76
C ALA A 14 30.00 35.71 -1.38
N GLN A 15 29.76 36.67 -0.49
CA GLN A 15 29.07 36.42 0.78
C GLN A 15 27.58 36.30 0.51
N THR A 16 27.02 35.11 0.71
CA THR A 16 25.58 34.89 0.75
C THR A 16 25.03 35.38 2.09
N LEU A 17 24.29 36.48 2.04
CA LEU A 17 23.52 36.99 3.18
C LEU A 17 22.30 36.07 3.39
N VAL A 18 22.38 35.17 4.38
CA VAL A 18 21.24 34.40 4.85
C VAL A 18 20.39 35.29 5.75
N TRP A 19 19.21 35.67 5.28
CA TRP A 19 18.20 36.32 6.11
C TRP A 19 17.67 35.32 7.14
N ALA A 20 18.02 35.50 8.41
CA ALA A 20 17.45 34.77 9.52
C ALA A 20 16.04 35.28 9.80
N ALA A 21 15.01 34.54 9.36
CA ALA A 21 13.64 34.80 9.79
C ALA A 21 13.47 34.38 11.26
N PRO A 22 12.82 35.20 12.12
CA PRO A 22 12.54 34.82 13.49
C PRO A 22 11.55 33.65 13.53
N VAL A 23 11.99 32.52 14.07
CA VAL A 23 11.12 31.39 14.41
C VAL A 23 10.28 31.82 15.61
N TYR A 24 9.00 32.13 15.39
CA TYR A 24 8.06 32.33 16.47
C TYR A 24 7.70 30.97 17.09
N PRO A 25 7.94 30.73 18.40
CA PRO A 25 7.45 29.54 19.04
C PRO A 25 5.92 29.57 19.06
N GLN A 26 5.29 28.66 18.30
CA GLN A 26 3.87 28.39 18.44
C GLN A 26 3.67 27.66 19.77
N ALA A 27 3.09 28.35 20.75
CA ALA A 27 2.70 27.74 22.01
C ALA A 27 1.50 26.79 21.75
N PHE A 28 1.77 25.48 21.70
CA PHE A 28 0.72 24.49 21.81
C PHE A 28 0.25 24.46 23.27
N SER A 29 -0.96 25.00 23.51
CA SER A 29 -1.60 24.89 24.82
C SER A 29 -2.02 23.44 25.04
N GLY A 30 -1.45 22.81 26.07
CA GLY A 30 -1.80 21.46 26.50
C GLY A 30 -3.12 21.38 27.26
N ASP A 31 -3.76 20.23 27.10
CA ASP A 31 -4.60 19.49 28.04
C ASP A 31 -5.84 20.18 28.63
N THR A 32 -6.92 20.19 27.85
CA THR A 32 -8.27 19.99 28.42
C THR A 32 -8.62 18.51 28.39
N PRO A 33 -8.96 17.87 29.53
CA PRO A 33 -9.47 16.51 29.53
C PRO A 33 -10.86 16.50 28.90
N VAL A 34 -10.95 16.13 27.62
CA VAL A 34 -12.23 15.85 26.98
C VAL A 34 -12.73 14.53 27.59
N ALA A 35 -13.66 14.63 28.53
CA ALA A 35 -14.40 13.48 29.02
C ALA A 35 -14.98 12.73 27.82
N ASN A 36 -14.47 11.54 27.55
CA ASN A 36 -14.96 10.65 26.49
C ASN A 36 -16.35 10.14 26.90
N LYS A 37 -17.38 10.96 26.68
CA LYS A 37 -18.72 10.43 26.49
C LYS A 37 -18.68 9.69 25.16
N ILE A 38 -18.63 8.36 25.23
CA ILE A 38 -18.92 7.50 24.08
C ILE A 38 -20.40 7.72 23.77
N ALA A 39 -20.69 8.77 23.00
CA ALA A 39 -21.95 8.92 22.32
C ALA A 39 -21.97 7.86 21.23
N THR A 40 -22.79 6.83 21.40
CA THR A 40 -23.20 5.93 20.33
C THR A 40 -24.12 6.68 19.38
N ASP A 41 -23.56 7.68 18.70
CA ASP A 41 -24.23 8.35 17.59
C ASP A 41 -23.63 7.74 16.32
N SER A 42 -24.17 6.59 15.91
CA SER A 42 -23.84 5.99 14.62
C SER A 42 -24.41 6.90 13.54
N LYS A 43 -23.70 7.99 13.21
CA LYS A 43 -24.01 8.78 12.02
C LYS A 43 -23.99 7.81 10.85
N ARG A 44 -25.16 7.56 10.27
CA ARG A 44 -25.28 6.84 9.00
C ARG A 44 -24.43 7.60 8.00
N TRP A 45 -23.39 6.95 7.48
CA TRP A 45 -22.55 7.53 6.44
C TRP A 45 -23.42 7.86 5.23
N SER A 46 -23.24 9.06 4.67
CA SER A 46 -23.88 9.51 3.43
C SER A 46 -22.80 9.93 2.45
N ALA A 47 -22.84 9.40 1.23
CA ALA A 47 -21.93 9.81 0.17
C ALA A 47 -22.11 11.31 -0.16
N ALA A 48 -21.00 12.00 -0.42
CA ALA A 48 -21.05 13.29 -1.09
C ALA A 48 -21.72 13.13 -2.47
N ARG A 49 -22.34 14.21 -2.97
CA ARG A 49 -23.05 14.17 -4.24
C ARG A 49 -22.55 15.27 -5.17
N THR A 50 -22.54 14.97 -6.46
CA THR A 50 -22.32 15.92 -7.54
C THR A 50 -23.51 16.88 -7.67
N PRO A 51 -23.39 18.01 -8.39
CA PRO A 51 -24.50 18.97 -8.59
C PRO A 51 -25.76 18.36 -9.24
N ASP A 52 -25.61 17.31 -10.04
CA ASP A 52 -26.69 16.53 -10.66
C ASP A 52 -27.23 15.40 -9.75
N GLY A 53 -26.74 15.32 -8.51
CA GLY A 53 -27.29 14.45 -7.46
C GLY A 53 -26.77 13.02 -7.43
N GLN A 54 -25.80 12.66 -8.27
CA GLN A 54 -25.15 11.35 -8.25
C GLN A 54 -24.15 11.24 -7.09
N PRO A 55 -23.83 10.03 -6.60
CA PRO A 55 -22.72 9.86 -5.66
C PRO A 55 -21.41 10.36 -6.26
N ASP A 56 -20.71 11.19 -5.52
CA ASP A 56 -19.39 11.69 -5.92
C ASP A 56 -18.34 10.60 -5.66
N LEU A 57 -17.82 10.02 -6.75
CA LEU A 57 -16.76 9.01 -6.76
C LEU A 57 -15.42 9.61 -7.22
N GLN A 58 -15.27 10.94 -7.20
CA GLN A 58 -14.00 11.59 -7.50
C GLN A 58 -12.97 11.34 -6.38
N GLY A 59 -11.69 11.28 -6.75
CA GLY A 59 -10.60 11.07 -5.80
C GLY A 59 -9.42 10.33 -6.39
N VAL A 60 -8.45 10.04 -5.53
CA VAL A 60 -7.32 9.15 -5.84
C VAL A 60 -7.70 7.75 -5.39
N TRP A 61 -7.70 6.82 -6.33
CA TRP A 61 -8.02 5.42 -6.09
C TRP A 61 -6.74 4.60 -6.20
N ASP A 62 -6.51 3.75 -5.21
CA ASP A 62 -5.44 2.77 -5.21
C ASP A 62 -6.04 1.35 -5.21
N ALA A 63 -5.46 0.47 -6.01
CA ALA A 63 -5.86 -0.94 -6.14
C ALA A 63 -4.90 -1.89 -5.40
N ALA A 64 -3.79 -1.38 -4.88
CA ALA A 64 -2.79 -2.15 -4.19
C ALA A 64 -3.34 -2.72 -2.89
N SER A 65 -3.29 -4.04 -2.74
CA SER A 65 -3.81 -4.71 -1.55
C SER A 65 -3.05 -5.99 -1.27
N MET A 66 -2.61 -6.12 -0.01
CA MET A 66 -2.03 -7.37 0.49
C MET A 66 -3.13 -8.38 0.90
N THR A 67 -4.40 -7.97 0.92
CA THR A 67 -5.52 -8.88 1.19
C THR A 67 -5.68 -9.84 0.02
N PRO A 68 -5.51 -11.16 0.23
CA PRO A 68 -5.58 -12.11 -0.85
C PRO A 68 -7.01 -12.17 -1.42
N LEU A 69 -7.13 -12.53 -2.70
CA LEU A 69 -8.44 -12.69 -3.32
C LEU A 69 -9.21 -13.83 -2.63
N GLU A 70 -8.62 -15.01 -2.57
CA GLU A 70 -9.16 -16.17 -1.84
C GLU A 70 -8.49 -16.36 -0.48
N ARG A 71 -9.23 -16.88 0.49
CA ARG A 71 -8.70 -17.23 1.81
C ARG A 71 -7.73 -18.41 1.67
N PRO A 72 -6.53 -18.32 2.28
CA PRO A 72 -5.63 -19.46 2.40
C PRO A 72 -6.32 -20.67 3.04
N LEU A 73 -6.06 -21.87 2.50
CA LEU A 73 -6.75 -23.11 2.90
C LEU A 73 -6.61 -23.40 4.39
N GLU A 74 -5.45 -23.10 4.97
CA GLU A 74 -5.12 -23.30 6.38
C GLU A 74 -5.98 -22.47 7.35
N LEU A 75 -6.66 -21.42 6.85
CA LEU A 75 -7.52 -20.57 7.67
C LEU A 75 -8.98 -21.03 7.68
N GLY A 76 -9.39 -21.97 6.83
CA GLY A 76 -10.75 -22.49 6.79
C GLY A 76 -11.80 -21.38 6.64
N ASN A 77 -12.65 -21.17 7.65
CA ASN A 77 -13.68 -20.12 7.66
C ASN A 77 -13.30 -18.90 8.53
N LYS A 78 -12.03 -18.78 8.92
CA LYS A 78 -11.57 -17.67 9.77
C LYS A 78 -11.61 -16.36 9.00
N GLU A 79 -12.61 -15.53 9.29
CA GLU A 79 -12.87 -14.32 8.51
C GLU A 79 -11.83 -13.22 8.73
N PHE A 80 -11.32 -13.10 9.96
CA PHE A 80 -10.44 -12.01 10.38
C PHE A 80 -9.18 -12.52 11.07
N TYR A 81 -8.07 -11.81 10.83
CA TYR A 81 -6.87 -11.92 11.64
C TYR A 81 -7.01 -11.15 12.95
N THR A 82 -6.37 -11.66 14.00
CA THR A 82 -5.99 -10.84 15.16
C THR A 82 -4.90 -9.84 14.76
N PRO A 83 -4.67 -8.74 15.52
CA PRO A 83 -3.57 -7.81 15.24
C PRO A 83 -2.20 -8.49 15.12
N GLN A 84 -1.93 -9.48 15.98
CA GLN A 84 -0.67 -10.21 16.02
C GLN A 84 -0.50 -11.08 14.77
N GLU A 85 -1.57 -11.76 14.35
CA GLU A 85 -1.55 -12.59 13.14
C GLU A 85 -1.45 -11.75 11.88
N MET A 86 -2.12 -10.60 11.82
CA MET A 86 -1.96 -9.64 10.73
C MET A 86 -0.48 -9.23 10.62
N ALA A 87 0.14 -8.74 11.70
CA ALA A 87 1.53 -8.32 11.66
C ALA A 87 2.48 -9.46 11.23
N ALA A 88 2.23 -10.69 11.71
CA ALA A 88 3.00 -11.86 11.30
C ALA A 88 2.80 -12.19 9.80
N TYR A 89 1.56 -12.10 9.31
CA TYR A 89 1.21 -12.32 7.90
C TYR A 89 1.87 -11.29 7.00
N GLU A 90 1.76 -9.99 7.32
CA GLU A 90 2.35 -8.90 6.56
C GLU A 90 3.87 -9.06 6.46
N LYS A 91 4.53 -9.32 7.59
CA LYS A 91 5.98 -9.55 7.63
C LYS A 91 6.38 -10.74 6.76
N LYS A 92 5.69 -11.87 6.91
CA LYS A 92 5.97 -13.07 6.11
C LYS A 92 5.74 -12.80 4.62
N ARG A 93 4.64 -12.17 4.26
CA ARG A 93 4.26 -11.89 2.88
C ARG A 93 5.22 -10.93 2.19
N ALA A 94 5.65 -9.87 2.89
CA ALA A 94 6.67 -8.94 2.40
C ALA A 94 8.00 -9.66 2.16
N GLN A 95 8.38 -10.59 3.03
CA GLN A 95 9.57 -11.42 2.82
C GLN A 95 9.40 -12.31 1.59
N ASP A 96 8.33 -13.12 1.54
CA ASP A 96 8.09 -14.12 0.49
C ASP A 96 8.00 -13.51 -0.91
N LEU A 97 7.43 -12.31 -1.03
CA LEU A 97 7.25 -11.61 -2.30
C LEU A 97 8.44 -10.76 -2.73
N ASN A 98 9.39 -10.47 -1.83
CA ASN A 98 10.54 -9.62 -2.12
C ASN A 98 11.30 -10.17 -3.34
N ARG A 99 11.38 -9.40 -4.43
CA ARG A 99 12.09 -9.81 -5.65
C ARG A 99 13.60 -9.52 -5.62
N ASP A 100 14.09 -8.81 -4.62
CA ASP A 100 15.52 -8.50 -4.47
C ASP A 100 16.32 -9.66 -3.84
N ARG A 101 15.63 -10.70 -3.37
CA ARG A 101 16.28 -11.94 -2.91
C ARG A 101 17.01 -12.62 -4.08
N ARG A 102 18.22 -13.13 -3.80
CA ARG A 102 19.07 -13.89 -4.72
C ARG A 102 19.25 -15.31 -4.22
N ASP A 103 18.12 -15.92 -3.87
CA ASP A 103 18.00 -17.31 -3.46
C ASP A 103 17.40 -18.16 -4.61
N GLY A 104 17.90 -19.38 -4.79
CA GLY A 104 17.37 -20.33 -5.79
C GLY A 104 18.24 -20.49 -7.04
N SER A 105 17.62 -20.96 -8.12
CA SER A 105 18.27 -21.26 -9.40
C SER A 105 18.45 -20.00 -10.27
N ALA A 106 19.25 -20.12 -11.34
CA ALA A 106 19.33 -19.09 -12.36
C ALA A 106 17.96 -18.73 -12.96
N ASP A 107 17.08 -19.73 -13.17
CA ASP A 107 15.71 -19.49 -13.64
C ASP A 107 14.87 -18.68 -12.64
N ALA A 108 15.04 -18.92 -11.34
CA ALA A 108 14.34 -18.15 -10.31
C ALA A 108 14.83 -16.70 -10.25
N ASP A 109 16.13 -16.48 -10.45
CA ASP A 109 16.72 -15.14 -10.52
C ASP A 109 16.24 -14.37 -11.77
N LEU A 110 16.22 -15.03 -12.93
CA LEU A 110 15.64 -14.49 -14.16
C LEU A 110 14.15 -14.14 -13.98
N GLY A 111 13.39 -15.02 -13.31
CA GLY A 111 12.00 -14.75 -12.92
C GLY A 111 11.82 -13.57 -11.96
N ARG A 112 12.90 -13.08 -11.35
CA ARG A 112 12.98 -11.93 -10.43
C ARG A 112 13.79 -10.74 -10.99
N ALA A 113 13.97 -10.66 -12.30
CA ALA A 113 14.88 -9.69 -12.95
C ALA A 113 14.66 -8.19 -12.65
N TYR A 114 13.50 -7.77 -12.15
CA TYR A 114 13.25 -6.38 -11.71
C TYR A 114 13.29 -6.29 -10.19
N ASN A 115 13.81 -5.17 -9.67
CA ASN A 115 13.82 -4.95 -8.23
C ASN A 115 12.42 -4.80 -7.64
N GLU A 116 12.31 -5.06 -6.35
CA GLU A 116 11.05 -5.09 -5.60
C GLU A 116 10.22 -3.80 -5.76
N ALA A 117 10.88 -2.65 -5.80
CA ALA A 117 10.24 -1.34 -5.86
C ALA A 117 9.41 -1.08 -7.14
N TRP A 118 9.52 -1.92 -8.17
CA TRP A 118 8.66 -1.82 -9.37
C TRP A 118 7.25 -2.40 -9.18
N PHE A 119 7.01 -3.10 -8.07
CA PHE A 119 5.75 -3.80 -7.86
C PHE A 119 4.97 -3.16 -6.73
N ASP A 120 3.75 -2.74 -7.06
CA ASP A 120 2.80 -2.27 -6.06
C ASP A 120 1.85 -3.39 -5.65
N ARG A 121 1.98 -3.85 -4.40
CA ARG A 121 1.18 -4.94 -3.83
C ARG A 121 0.54 -4.55 -2.49
N GLY A 122 0.69 -3.28 -2.11
CA GLY A 122 0.32 -2.78 -0.79
C GLY A 122 1.30 -3.23 0.29
N ALA A 123 1.54 -2.34 1.26
CA ALA A 123 2.42 -2.62 2.40
C ALA A 123 1.68 -3.24 3.60
N HIS A 124 0.34 -3.11 3.63
CA HIS A 124 -0.50 -3.57 4.74
C HIS A 124 -1.78 -4.24 4.24
N LEU A 125 -2.33 -5.11 5.09
CA LEU A 125 -3.71 -5.57 4.99
C LEU A 125 -4.67 -4.41 5.24
N ALA A 126 -5.90 -4.54 4.74
CA ALA A 126 -6.96 -3.60 5.06
C ALA A 126 -7.20 -3.55 6.58
N SER A 127 -7.62 -2.39 7.08
CA SER A 127 -7.87 -2.15 8.52
C SER A 127 -8.97 -3.05 9.11
N ASP A 128 -9.84 -3.60 8.26
CA ASP A 128 -10.85 -4.59 8.63
C ASP A 128 -10.25 -5.97 8.99
N ARG A 129 -8.96 -6.18 8.72
CA ARG A 129 -8.20 -7.40 9.02
C ARG A 129 -8.75 -8.66 8.36
N ARG A 130 -9.47 -8.52 7.24
CA ARG A 130 -9.99 -9.67 6.50
C ARG A 130 -8.87 -10.55 5.98
N THR A 131 -9.09 -11.85 6.03
CA THR A 131 -8.15 -12.84 5.49
C THR A 131 -8.38 -13.13 4.00
N SER A 132 -9.40 -12.51 3.38
CA SER A 132 -9.78 -12.66 1.97
C SER A 132 -10.69 -11.51 1.53
N ARG A 133 -10.64 -11.17 0.23
CA ARG A 133 -11.60 -10.25 -0.41
C ARG A 133 -12.95 -10.92 -0.73
N LEU A 134 -12.98 -12.24 -0.89
CA LEU A 134 -14.22 -12.99 -1.02
C LEU A 134 -14.85 -13.18 0.37
N ILE A 135 -16.10 -12.74 0.48
CA ILE A 135 -16.87 -12.76 1.74
C ILE A 135 -17.83 -13.96 1.75
N ASP A 136 -18.47 -14.22 0.61
CA ASP A 136 -19.40 -15.32 0.41
C ASP A 136 -18.90 -16.20 -0.76
N PRO A 137 -18.74 -17.52 -0.56
CA PRO A 137 -19.03 -18.32 0.64
C PRO A 137 -18.14 -18.00 1.86
N PRO A 138 -18.54 -18.38 3.10
CA PRO A 138 -17.78 -18.08 4.33
C PRO A 138 -16.34 -18.61 4.36
N ASN A 139 -16.02 -19.60 3.51
CA ASN A 139 -14.66 -20.08 3.31
C ASN A 139 -13.79 -19.09 2.52
N GLY A 140 -14.36 -18.02 1.96
CA GLY A 140 -13.65 -16.94 1.27
C GLY A 140 -12.97 -17.41 0.01
N ARG A 141 -13.55 -18.41 -0.66
CA ARG A 141 -13.04 -18.99 -1.89
C ARG A 141 -14.08 -18.89 -2.98
N PHE A 142 -13.67 -19.05 -4.22
CA PHE A 142 -14.65 -19.08 -5.30
C PHE A 142 -15.65 -20.23 -5.07
N PRO A 143 -16.96 -19.99 -5.30
CA PRO A 143 -17.93 -21.07 -5.29
C PRO A 143 -17.58 -22.09 -6.37
N VAL A 144 -17.97 -23.34 -6.14
CA VAL A 144 -17.84 -24.39 -7.17
C VAL A 144 -18.57 -23.92 -8.43
N MET A 145 -17.87 -23.94 -9.56
CA MET A 145 -18.47 -23.57 -10.84
C MET A 145 -19.63 -24.50 -11.16
N THR A 146 -20.75 -23.94 -11.63
CA THR A 146 -21.84 -24.74 -12.17
C THR A 146 -21.39 -25.45 -13.45
N PRO A 147 -22.01 -26.59 -13.83
CA PRO A 147 -21.67 -27.26 -15.08
C PRO A 147 -21.71 -26.32 -16.30
N THR A 148 -22.71 -25.45 -16.36
CA THR A 148 -22.83 -24.43 -17.42
C THR A 148 -21.68 -23.42 -17.40
N ALA A 149 -21.21 -23.00 -16.22
CA ALA A 149 -20.07 -22.10 -16.11
C ALA A 149 -18.77 -22.76 -16.60
N VAL A 150 -18.57 -24.04 -16.28
CA VAL A 150 -17.43 -24.83 -16.78
C VAL A 150 -17.45 -24.90 -18.32
N THR A 151 -18.60 -25.21 -18.93
CA THR A 151 -18.74 -25.24 -20.39
C THR A 151 -18.36 -23.88 -21.01
N LYS A 152 -18.97 -22.79 -20.54
CA LYS A 152 -18.69 -21.44 -21.07
C LYS A 152 -17.23 -21.02 -20.90
N TYR A 153 -16.61 -21.35 -19.76
CA TYR A 153 -15.20 -21.07 -19.52
C TYR A 153 -14.32 -21.80 -20.55
N GLY A 154 -14.62 -23.08 -20.82
CA GLY A 154 -13.96 -23.86 -21.85
C GLY A 154 -14.12 -23.27 -23.25
N ASP A 155 -15.34 -22.86 -23.62
CA ASP A 155 -15.64 -22.25 -24.93
C ASP A 155 -14.88 -20.93 -25.16
N VAL A 156 -14.71 -20.11 -24.11
CA VAL A 156 -13.91 -18.88 -24.21
C VAL A 156 -12.43 -19.18 -24.36
N HIS A 157 -11.91 -20.17 -23.61
CA HIS A 157 -10.48 -20.48 -23.64
C HIS A 157 -10.06 -21.22 -24.90
N SER A 158 -10.96 -21.94 -25.56
CA SER A 158 -10.68 -22.57 -26.86
C SER A 158 -10.46 -21.55 -27.99
N TRP A 159 -10.94 -20.31 -27.84
CA TRP A 159 -10.64 -19.22 -28.78
C TRP A 159 -9.24 -18.60 -28.59
N LEU A 160 -8.65 -18.76 -27.41
CA LEU A 160 -7.33 -18.20 -27.07
C LEU A 160 -6.16 -19.18 -27.32
N ALA A 161 -6.47 -20.44 -27.64
CA ALA A 161 -5.51 -21.51 -27.91
C ALA A 161 -5.31 -21.70 -29.42
#